data_AF-A0A818MR52-F1
#
_entry.id   AF-A0A818MR52-F1
#
_cell.length_a   1.000
_cell.length_b   1.000
_cell.length_c   1.000
_cell.angle_alpha   90.00
_cell.angle_beta   90.00
_cell.angle_gamma   90.00
#
_symmetry.space_group_name_H-M   'P 1'
#
loop_
_entity.id
_entity.type
_entity.pdbx_description
1 polymer ?
#
loop_
_entity_poly.entity_id
_entity_poly.type
_entity_poly.pdbx_seq_one_letter_code
_entity_poly.pdbx_strand_id
1 'polypeptide(L)'
;MYNELKRRLKAEEQARKQTIVQEQTLSANDEVTSRHENNDQELNPNIMADLQFYYDQTKFAIINIRINRGDIIGTYGKPIRTKDDELSLISSELIILTLTLHQLSKTRLCQRYLDLMINDSVRQKFIVKIKIINYIRQFMTTILTRRLTSNISLTNNRQFWSWLNYVWNRYDRKRVQEIGPDRACAEWLLRCSGSVRFKNWTSITSDYNAIPSGGPGQCKLEEIRAIKACITSDGFAYLDGLTDLKKIHLEKCDQVGDGSIIRFKKVNDTLESIALIDLVQISDNGLSNLSDLKNLKQIILARLPGIKNREGIIKLLHNELPKCTVNYDDDYPPAPELKDK
;
A
#
# COMPACT_ATOMS: atom_id res chain seq x y z
N MET A 1 -45.07 -45.44 8.06
CA MET A 1 -45.20 -44.00 8.35
C MET A 1 -43.86 -43.29 8.54
N TYR A 2 -43.06 -43.56 9.59
CA TYR A 2 -41.75 -42.88 9.82
C TYR A 2 -40.74 -43.08 8.68
N ASN A 3 -40.60 -44.31 8.17
CA ASN A 3 -39.68 -44.60 7.05
C ASN A 3 -40.15 -43.99 5.72
N GLU A 4 -41.43 -43.68 5.59
CA GLU A 4 -42.01 -43.07 4.39
C GLU A 4 -41.88 -41.55 4.44
N LEU A 5 -42.07 -40.95 5.63
CA LEU A 5 -41.71 -39.57 5.93
C LEU A 5 -40.21 -39.32 5.73
N LYS A 6 -39.34 -40.23 6.15
CA LYS A 6 -37.88 -40.11 5.98
C LYS A 6 -37.44 -40.22 4.51
N ARG A 7 -38.16 -41.01 3.70
CA ARG A 7 -37.96 -41.08 2.23
C ARG A 7 -38.48 -39.82 1.54
N ARG A 8 -39.63 -39.29 1.96
CA ARG A 8 -40.16 -38.01 1.47
C ARG A 8 -39.24 -36.84 1.84
N LEU A 9 -38.76 -36.76 3.08
CA LEU A 9 -37.81 -35.74 3.54
C LEU A 9 -36.47 -35.83 2.79
N LYS A 10 -35.94 -37.05 2.55
CA LYS A 10 -34.74 -37.23 1.71
C LYS A 10 -34.98 -36.87 0.25
N ALA A 11 -36.14 -37.20 -0.31
CA ALA A 11 -36.50 -36.82 -1.67
C ALA A 11 -36.72 -35.30 -1.80
N GLU A 12 -37.22 -34.66 -0.74
CA GLU A 12 -37.41 -33.21 -0.62
C GLU A 12 -36.07 -32.48 -0.41
N GLU A 13 -35.14 -33.05 0.38
CA GLU A 13 -33.74 -32.59 0.53
C GLU A 13 -32.93 -32.80 -0.76
N GLN A 14 -33.17 -33.89 -1.51
CA GLN A 14 -32.60 -34.10 -2.85
C GLN A 14 -33.20 -33.17 -3.90
N ALA A 15 -34.50 -32.84 -3.80
CA ALA A 15 -35.15 -31.83 -4.63
C ALA A 15 -34.68 -30.40 -4.29
N ARG A 16 -34.30 -30.17 -3.02
CA ARG A 16 -33.68 -28.91 -2.53
C ARG A 16 -32.18 -28.81 -2.76
N LYS A 17 -31.54 -29.75 -3.47
CA LYS A 17 -30.22 -29.49 -4.11
C LYS A 17 -30.40 -28.53 -5.28
N GLN A 18 -30.91 -27.33 -4.99
CA GLN A 18 -31.04 -26.24 -5.94
C GLN A 18 -29.68 -25.55 -5.99
N THR A 19 -29.12 -25.44 -7.18
CA THR A 19 -27.93 -24.64 -7.40
C THR A 19 -28.37 -23.18 -7.43
N ILE A 20 -27.74 -22.34 -6.60
CA ILE A 20 -27.93 -20.89 -6.61
C ILE A 20 -26.92 -20.32 -7.60
N VAL A 21 -27.41 -19.66 -8.66
CA VAL A 21 -26.57 -18.96 -9.63
C VAL A 21 -26.98 -17.50 -9.61
N GLN A 22 -25.98 -16.61 -9.55
CA GLN A 22 -26.16 -15.17 -9.73
C GLN A 22 -25.55 -14.80 -11.08
N GLU A 23 -26.35 -14.20 -11.94
CA GLU A 23 -25.91 -13.86 -13.28
C GLU A 23 -26.48 -12.52 -13.73
N GLN A 24 -25.72 -11.83 -14.58
CA GLN A 24 -26.17 -10.60 -15.20
C GLN A 24 -26.90 -10.91 -16.51
N THR A 25 -28.10 -10.36 -16.68
CA THR A 25 -28.95 -10.64 -17.85
C THR A 25 -28.38 -9.93 -19.09
N LEU A 26 -27.86 -10.68 -20.07
CA LEU A 26 -27.23 -10.10 -21.27
C LEU A 26 -28.13 -10.11 -22.51
N SER A 27 -29.08 -11.06 -22.58
CA SER A 27 -30.15 -11.12 -23.58
C SER A 27 -31.42 -11.67 -22.94
N ALA A 28 -32.56 -11.05 -23.26
CA ALA A 28 -33.89 -11.55 -22.95
C ALA A 28 -34.65 -11.67 -24.28
N ASN A 29 -35.06 -12.88 -24.61
CA ASN A 29 -36.01 -13.23 -25.68
C ASN A 29 -37.18 -13.99 -25.01
N ASP A 30 -38.30 -14.19 -25.71
CA ASP A 30 -39.50 -14.89 -25.20
C ASP A 30 -39.23 -16.33 -24.73
N GLU A 31 -38.07 -16.89 -25.10
CA GLU A 31 -37.38 -17.96 -24.39
C GLU A 31 -36.08 -17.37 -23.82
N VAL A 32 -36.01 -17.18 -22.50
CA VAL A 32 -34.82 -16.62 -21.85
C VAL A 32 -33.66 -17.59 -22.04
N THR A 33 -32.81 -17.29 -23.02
CA THR A 33 -31.50 -17.90 -23.23
C THR A 33 -30.48 -16.76 -23.18
N SER A 34 -29.81 -16.62 -22.03
CA SER A 34 -28.56 -15.86 -21.95
C SER A 34 -27.47 -16.71 -22.61
N ARG A 35 -26.66 -16.10 -23.49
CA ARG A 35 -25.52 -16.76 -24.16
C ARG A 35 -24.25 -15.96 -23.89
N HIS A 36 -23.21 -16.59 -23.35
CA HIS A 36 -21.83 -16.14 -23.51
C HIS A 36 -20.86 -17.32 -23.56
N GLU A 37 -20.11 -17.42 -24.66
CA GLU A 37 -18.86 -18.17 -24.74
C GLU A 37 -17.74 -17.25 -24.27
N ASN A 38 -16.97 -17.65 -23.25
CA ASN A 38 -15.57 -17.24 -23.11
C ASN A 38 -14.81 -18.24 -22.22
N ASN A 39 -13.69 -18.71 -22.76
CA ASN A 39 -12.73 -19.60 -22.12
C ASN A 39 -12.04 -18.89 -20.94
N ASP A 40 -12.42 -19.22 -19.70
CA ASP A 40 -11.54 -19.42 -18.53
C ASP A 40 -12.38 -19.50 -17.23
N GLN A 41 -12.62 -20.72 -16.73
CA GLN A 41 -12.96 -21.10 -15.34
C GLN A 41 -13.96 -20.24 -14.50
N GLU A 42 -14.94 -19.60 -15.12
CA GLU A 42 -16.24 -19.34 -14.50
C GLU A 42 -17.27 -20.23 -15.23
N LEU A 43 -17.78 -21.26 -14.55
CA LEU A 43 -18.91 -22.02 -15.06
C LEU A 43 -20.13 -21.09 -14.99
N ASN A 44 -20.46 -20.46 -16.11
CA ASN A 44 -21.66 -19.65 -16.29
C ASN A 44 -22.71 -20.51 -17.00
N PRO A 45 -23.55 -21.26 -16.27
CA PRO A 45 -24.58 -22.08 -16.89
C PRO A 45 -25.68 -21.21 -17.48
N ASN A 46 -26.18 -21.53 -18.67
CA ASN A 46 -27.30 -20.83 -19.27
C ASN A 46 -28.56 -21.02 -18.41
N ILE A 47 -29.27 -19.93 -18.08
CA ILE A 47 -30.50 -20.02 -17.29
C ILE A 47 -31.69 -20.23 -18.23
N MET A 48 -32.38 -21.36 -18.10
CA MET A 48 -33.59 -21.69 -18.86
C MET A 48 -34.81 -21.53 -17.95
N ALA A 49 -35.64 -20.54 -18.22
CA ALA A 49 -36.86 -20.28 -17.47
C ALA A 49 -38.09 -20.64 -18.32
N ASP A 50 -38.69 -21.79 -18.04
CA ASP A 50 -39.91 -22.27 -18.70
C ASP A 50 -41.01 -22.44 -17.67
N LEU A 51 -42.21 -21.99 -18.02
CA LEU A 51 -43.40 -22.04 -17.20
C LEU A 51 -43.72 -23.46 -16.70
N GLN A 52 -43.42 -24.48 -17.50
CA GLN A 52 -43.68 -25.89 -17.13
C GLN A 52 -42.91 -26.35 -15.88
N PHE A 53 -41.76 -25.73 -15.61
CA PHE A 53 -40.85 -26.11 -14.53
C PHE A 53 -40.81 -25.08 -13.39
N TYR A 54 -41.64 -24.03 -13.48
CA TYR A 54 -41.68 -22.93 -12.53
C TYR A 54 -42.74 -23.18 -11.45
N TYR A 55 -42.43 -22.86 -10.19
CA TYR A 55 -43.35 -23.17 -9.06
C TYR A 55 -44.68 -22.40 -9.10
N ASP A 56 -44.67 -21.17 -9.61
CA ASP A 56 -45.82 -20.26 -9.57
C ASP A 56 -45.96 -19.49 -10.90
N GLN A 57 -47.02 -19.81 -11.64
CA GLN A 57 -47.35 -19.23 -12.93
C GLN A 57 -47.60 -17.72 -12.88
N THR A 58 -48.11 -17.19 -11.77
CA THR A 58 -48.38 -15.76 -11.61
C THR A 58 -47.08 -15.00 -11.36
N LYS A 59 -46.20 -15.54 -10.51
CA LYS A 59 -44.86 -14.96 -10.28
C LYS A 59 -44.00 -15.00 -11.54
N PHE A 60 -44.08 -16.07 -12.33
CA PHE A 60 -43.39 -16.19 -13.62
C PHE A 60 -43.80 -15.07 -14.59
N ALA A 61 -45.11 -14.84 -14.73
CA ALA A 61 -45.61 -13.77 -15.61
C ALA A 61 -45.14 -12.37 -15.15
N ILE A 62 -45.17 -12.10 -13.83
CA ILE A 62 -44.75 -10.81 -13.28
C ILE A 62 -43.24 -10.59 -13.48
N ILE A 63 -42.42 -11.61 -13.22
CA ILE A 63 -40.97 -11.45 -13.25
C ILE A 63 -40.43 -11.35 -14.67
N ASN A 64 -40.99 -12.08 -15.63
CA ASN A 64 -40.60 -11.99 -17.04
C ASN A 64 -40.87 -10.60 -17.63
N ILE A 65 -41.91 -9.90 -17.17
CA ILE A 65 -42.20 -8.52 -17.59
C ILE A 65 -41.21 -7.53 -16.95
N ARG A 66 -40.65 -7.86 -15.77
CA ARG A 66 -39.80 -6.95 -15.00
C ARG A 66 -38.31 -7.07 -15.31
N ILE A 67 -37.83 -8.24 -15.73
CA ILE A 67 -36.42 -8.47 -16.01
C ILE A 67 -35.99 -7.68 -17.25
N ASN A 68 -34.98 -6.84 -17.08
CA ASN A 68 -34.35 -6.09 -18.15
C ASN A 68 -32.92 -6.56 -18.41
N ARG A 69 -32.42 -6.27 -19.62
CA ARG A 69 -31.01 -6.48 -19.94
C ARG A 69 -30.13 -5.61 -19.02
N GLY A 70 -29.20 -6.26 -18.35
CA GLY A 70 -28.28 -5.70 -17.37
C GLY A 70 -28.61 -6.08 -15.94
N ASP A 71 -29.85 -6.49 -15.63
CA ASP A 71 -30.27 -6.85 -14.28
C ASP A 71 -29.46 -8.03 -13.74
N ILE A 72 -29.09 -7.95 -12.47
CA ILE A 72 -28.47 -9.06 -11.75
C ILE A 72 -29.60 -9.89 -11.17
N ILE A 73 -29.71 -11.12 -11.65
CA ILE A 73 -30.75 -12.08 -11.24
C ILE A 73 -30.11 -13.24 -10.49
N GLY A 74 -30.82 -13.74 -9.50
CA GLY A 74 -30.58 -15.00 -8.82
C GLY A 74 -31.60 -16.03 -9.28
N THR A 75 -31.19 -17.27 -9.46
CA THR A 75 -32.09 -18.37 -9.82
C THR A 75 -31.85 -19.58 -8.94
N TYR A 76 -32.95 -20.31 -8.67
CA TYR A 76 -32.93 -21.64 -8.08
C TYR A 76 -33.40 -22.64 -9.13
N GLY A 77 -32.64 -23.71 -9.32
CA GLY A 77 -33.00 -24.66 -10.36
C GLY A 77 -32.25 -25.97 -10.32
N LYS A 78 -32.58 -26.82 -11.29
CA LYS A 78 -31.91 -28.10 -11.50
C LYS A 78 -30.88 -27.95 -12.63
N PRO A 79 -29.61 -28.31 -12.41
CA PRO A 79 -28.62 -28.31 -13.48
C PRO A 79 -28.97 -29.40 -14.50
N ILE A 80 -28.86 -29.06 -15.77
CA ILE A 80 -29.08 -29.95 -16.90
C ILE A 80 -27.99 -29.71 -17.95
N ARG A 81 -27.69 -30.74 -18.75
CA ARG A 81 -26.92 -30.58 -19.97
C ARG A 81 -27.86 -30.68 -21.15
N THR A 82 -27.88 -29.67 -22.02
CA THR A 82 -28.78 -29.65 -23.18
C THR A 82 -28.32 -30.65 -24.24
N LYS A 83 -29.14 -30.85 -25.27
CA LYS A 83 -28.80 -31.73 -26.40
C LYS A 83 -27.57 -31.24 -27.17
N ASP A 84 -27.30 -29.94 -27.10
CA ASP A 84 -26.13 -29.28 -27.71
C ASP A 84 -24.89 -29.29 -26.78
N ASP A 85 -24.92 -30.11 -25.73
CA ASP A 85 -23.84 -30.31 -24.75
C ASP A 85 -23.52 -29.08 -23.87
N GLU A 86 -24.37 -28.05 -23.91
CA GLU A 86 -24.25 -26.85 -23.09
C GLU A 86 -24.72 -27.11 -21.65
N LEU A 87 -24.02 -26.52 -20.68
CA LEU A 87 -24.44 -26.56 -19.28
C LEU A 87 -25.51 -25.49 -19.04
N SER A 88 -26.69 -25.93 -18.60
CA SER A 88 -27.82 -25.05 -18.32
C SER A 88 -28.43 -25.32 -16.95
N LEU A 89 -29.18 -24.36 -16.43
CA LEU A 89 -29.96 -24.47 -15.21
C LEU A 89 -31.44 -24.26 -15.54
N ILE A 90 -32.27 -25.28 -15.33
CA ILE A 90 -33.72 -25.12 -15.44
C ILE A 90 -34.20 -24.41 -14.18
N SER A 91 -34.63 -23.15 -14.35
CA SER A 91 -35.04 -22.25 -13.28
C SER A 91 -36.43 -22.62 -12.76
N SER A 92 -36.48 -22.98 -11.48
CA SER A 92 -37.71 -23.19 -10.71
C SER A 92 -38.22 -21.90 -10.04
N GLU A 93 -37.31 -20.95 -9.77
CA GLU A 93 -37.61 -19.62 -9.24
C GLU A 93 -36.53 -18.61 -9.69
N LEU A 94 -36.96 -17.41 -10.08
CA LEU A 94 -36.14 -16.25 -10.41
C LEU A 94 -36.33 -15.15 -9.35
N ILE A 95 -35.25 -14.45 -9.04
CA ILE A 95 -35.23 -13.32 -8.11
C ILE A 95 -34.37 -12.21 -8.72
N ILE A 96 -34.90 -10.99 -8.83
CA ILE A 96 -34.09 -9.83 -9.21
C ILE A 96 -33.33 -9.36 -7.96
N LEU A 97 -32.00 -9.49 -7.98
CA LEU A 97 -31.12 -9.10 -6.87
C LEU A 97 -30.75 -7.63 -6.95
N THR A 98 -30.58 -7.10 -8.17
CA THR A 98 -30.29 -5.68 -8.39
C THR A 98 -30.87 -5.24 -9.73
N LEU A 99 -31.62 -4.14 -9.71
CA LEU A 99 -32.17 -3.50 -10.90
C LEU A 99 -31.09 -2.66 -11.59
N THR A 100 -31.02 -2.77 -12.91
CA THR A 100 -30.18 -1.91 -13.74
C THR A 100 -30.95 -0.67 -14.16
N LEU A 101 -30.49 0.49 -13.70
CA LEU A 101 -31.14 1.78 -13.97
C LEU A 101 -30.87 2.33 -15.38
N HIS A 102 -29.87 1.80 -16.11
CA HIS A 102 -29.46 2.27 -17.43
C HIS A 102 -29.11 1.11 -18.36
N GLN A 103 -29.67 1.10 -19.56
CA GLN A 103 -29.38 0.07 -20.56
C GLN A 103 -27.91 0.11 -20.97
N LEU A 104 -27.23 -1.03 -20.83
CA LEU A 104 -25.80 -1.17 -21.16
C LEU A 104 -25.60 -1.05 -22.68
N SER A 105 -24.93 0.01 -23.12
CA SER A 105 -24.51 0.18 -24.52
C SER A 105 -23.06 -0.26 -24.69
N LYS A 106 -22.74 -0.86 -25.84
CA LYS A 106 -21.39 -1.37 -26.19
C LYS A 106 -20.36 -0.26 -26.47
N THR A 107 -20.75 1.01 -26.40
CA THR A 107 -19.84 2.13 -26.67
C THR A 107 -18.90 2.33 -25.49
N ARG A 108 -17.59 2.38 -25.78
CA ARG A 108 -16.49 2.56 -24.83
C ARG A 108 -16.79 3.67 -23.82
N LEU A 109 -17.27 3.30 -22.64
CA LEU A 109 -17.71 4.25 -21.61
C LEU A 109 -16.52 4.70 -20.77
N CYS A 110 -16.43 6.01 -20.51
CA CYS A 110 -15.38 6.63 -19.69
C CYS A 110 -15.42 6.22 -18.20
N GLN A 111 -16.37 5.36 -17.81
CA GLN A 111 -16.56 4.87 -16.45
C GLN A 111 -15.91 3.49 -16.29
N ARG A 112 -14.85 3.45 -15.47
CA ARG A 112 -13.95 2.29 -15.35
C ARG A 112 -14.62 1.01 -14.84
N TYR A 113 -15.65 1.10 -14.00
CA TYR A 113 -16.40 -0.07 -13.55
C TYR A 113 -17.20 -0.71 -14.70
N LEU A 114 -17.78 0.12 -15.57
CA LEU A 114 -18.57 -0.33 -16.71
C LEU A 114 -17.69 -0.93 -17.81
N ASP A 115 -16.53 -0.32 -18.05
CA ASP A 115 -15.51 -0.81 -18.99
C ASP A 115 -14.97 -2.19 -18.56
N LEU A 116 -14.79 -2.42 -17.25
CA LEU A 116 -14.37 -3.71 -16.72
C LEU A 116 -15.45 -4.80 -16.82
N MET A 117 -16.74 -4.44 -16.80
CA MET A 117 -17.87 -5.37 -16.93
C MET A 117 -18.12 -5.80 -18.37
N ILE A 118 -17.95 -4.90 -19.34
CA ILE A 118 -18.28 -5.14 -20.75
C ILE A 118 -17.06 -5.63 -21.55
N ASN A 119 -15.87 -5.07 -21.31
CA ASN A 119 -14.68 -5.32 -22.12
C ASN A 119 -13.72 -6.30 -21.45
N ASP A 120 -13.84 -7.59 -21.79
CA ASP A 120 -12.98 -8.64 -21.25
C ASP A 120 -11.49 -8.41 -21.51
N SER A 121 -11.12 -7.84 -22.66
CA SER A 121 -9.72 -7.52 -22.97
C SER A 121 -9.11 -6.50 -21.98
N VAL A 122 -9.92 -5.58 -21.42
CA VAL A 122 -9.49 -4.61 -20.41
C VAL A 122 -9.40 -5.28 -19.04
N ARG A 123 -10.41 -6.09 -18.68
CA ARG A 123 -10.43 -6.89 -17.44
C ARG A 123 -9.21 -7.79 -17.34
N GLN A 124 -8.88 -8.52 -18.40
CA GLN A 124 -7.73 -9.42 -18.44
C GLN A 124 -6.39 -8.69 -18.26
N LYS A 125 -6.21 -7.50 -18.84
CA LYS A 125 -5.02 -6.67 -18.59
C LYS A 125 -4.86 -6.32 -17.10
N PHE A 126 -5.97 -6.05 -16.41
CA PHE A 126 -5.95 -5.75 -14.98
C PHE A 126 -5.67 -6.99 -14.14
N ILE A 127 -6.29 -8.12 -14.47
CA ILE A 127 -6.04 -9.43 -13.82
C ILE A 127 -4.56 -9.81 -13.96
N VAL A 128 -3.97 -9.70 -15.15
CA VAL A 128 -2.56 -10.01 -15.40
C VAL A 128 -1.65 -9.09 -14.57
N LYS A 129 -1.93 -7.78 -14.52
CA LYS A 129 -1.17 -6.85 -13.67
C LYS A 129 -1.22 -7.25 -12.18
N ILE A 130 -2.39 -7.64 -11.68
CA ILE A 130 -2.54 -8.13 -10.31
C ILE A 130 -1.76 -9.43 -10.09
N LYS A 131 -1.85 -10.39 -11.03
CA LYS A 131 -1.08 -11.65 -10.98
C LYS A 131 0.43 -11.39 -10.89
N ILE A 132 0.96 -10.45 -11.67
CA ILE A 132 2.37 -10.04 -11.61
C ILE A 132 2.72 -9.47 -10.24
N ILE A 133 1.93 -8.51 -9.73
CA ILE A 133 2.18 -7.90 -8.42
C ILE A 133 2.13 -8.96 -7.30
N ASN A 134 1.16 -9.88 -7.37
CA ASN A 134 1.02 -10.97 -6.40
C ASN A 134 2.19 -11.94 -6.47
N TYR A 135 2.67 -12.27 -7.68
CA TYR A 135 3.86 -13.09 -7.86
C TYR A 135 5.09 -12.43 -7.24
N ILE A 136 5.31 -11.14 -7.50
CA ILE A 136 6.44 -10.39 -6.92
C ILE A 136 6.35 -10.41 -5.38
N ARG A 137 5.16 -10.15 -4.81
CA ARG A 137 4.94 -10.19 -3.36
C ARG A 137 5.24 -11.57 -2.78
N GLN A 138 4.76 -12.64 -3.42
CA GLN A 138 5.00 -14.01 -2.97
C GLN A 138 6.48 -14.39 -3.08
N PHE A 139 7.11 -14.14 -4.23
CA PHE A 139 8.53 -14.40 -4.46
C PHE A 139 9.40 -13.72 -3.39
N MET A 140 9.17 -12.44 -3.15
CA MET A 140 9.88 -11.70 -2.12
C MET A 140 9.59 -12.25 -0.72
N THR A 141 8.33 -12.56 -0.40
CA THR A 141 7.97 -13.19 0.90
C THR A 141 8.68 -14.53 1.10
N THR A 142 8.78 -15.36 0.06
CA THR A 142 9.43 -16.67 0.10
C THR A 142 10.96 -16.56 0.27
N ILE A 143 11.60 -15.58 -0.38
CA ILE A 143 13.05 -15.32 -0.20
C ILE A 143 13.33 -14.88 1.24
N LEU A 144 12.48 -14.02 1.79
CA LEU A 144 12.64 -13.49 3.14
C LEU A 144 12.47 -14.55 4.20
N THR A 145 11.45 -15.39 4.05
CA THR A 145 11.23 -16.52 4.95
C THR A 145 12.38 -17.55 4.86
N ARG A 146 12.96 -17.79 3.69
CA ARG A 146 14.13 -18.70 3.54
C ARG A 146 15.44 -18.16 4.10
N ARG A 147 15.62 -16.84 4.21
CA ARG A 147 16.83 -16.24 4.81
C ARG A 147 16.72 -15.98 6.31
N LEU A 148 15.52 -15.99 6.89
CA LEU A 148 15.25 -15.62 8.29
C LEU A 148 14.77 -16.77 9.18
N THR A 149 14.90 -18.04 8.79
CA THR A 149 14.63 -19.16 9.71
C THR A 149 15.79 -19.36 10.69
N SER A 150 15.83 -18.48 11.70
CA SER A 150 16.03 -18.88 13.09
C SER A 150 15.04 -18.07 13.93
N ASN A 151 13.89 -18.68 14.20
CA ASN A 151 12.85 -18.29 15.17
C ASN A 151 12.21 -16.90 14.99
N ILE A 152 11.06 -16.80 14.32
CA ILE A 152 9.95 -15.90 14.69
C ILE A 152 8.65 -16.43 14.01
N SER A 153 7.59 -16.57 14.81
CA SER A 153 6.23 -16.92 14.39
C SER A 153 5.54 -15.81 13.58
N LEU A 154 4.71 -16.24 12.63
CA LEU A 154 4.05 -15.48 11.57
C LEU A 154 3.16 -14.32 12.05
N THR A 155 3.45 -13.09 11.60
CA THR A 155 2.45 -12.05 11.30
C THR A 155 2.76 -11.44 9.92
N ASN A 156 1.88 -11.70 8.95
CA ASN A 156 2.26 -11.96 7.55
C ASN A 156 2.12 -10.77 6.59
N ASN A 157 2.36 -9.54 7.04
CA ASN A 157 2.45 -8.36 6.15
C ASN A 157 3.54 -7.37 6.57
N ARG A 158 3.97 -7.41 7.84
CA ARG A 158 5.02 -6.51 8.36
C ARG A 158 6.44 -6.95 8.00
N GLN A 159 6.68 -8.24 7.72
CA GLN A 159 8.03 -8.74 7.44
C GLN A 159 8.59 -8.24 6.10
N PHE A 160 7.78 -8.19 5.04
CA PHE A 160 8.21 -7.64 3.75
C PHE A 160 8.55 -6.16 3.86
N TRP A 161 7.64 -5.35 4.43
CA TRP A 161 7.88 -3.91 4.56
C TRP A 161 9.03 -3.59 5.53
N SER A 162 9.18 -4.37 6.60
CA SER A 162 10.33 -4.27 7.50
C SER A 162 11.63 -4.62 6.79
N TRP A 163 11.66 -5.69 5.99
CA TRP A 163 12.80 -6.02 5.16
C TRP A 163 13.09 -4.94 4.12
N LEU A 164 12.07 -4.40 3.45
CA LEU A 164 12.25 -3.38 2.44
C LEU A 164 12.87 -2.12 3.05
N ASN A 165 12.34 -1.68 4.20
CA ASN A 165 12.90 -0.56 4.95
C ASN A 165 14.34 -0.85 5.37
N TYR A 166 14.65 -2.07 5.82
CA TYR A 166 16.02 -2.50 6.10
C TYR A 166 16.91 -2.42 4.85
N VAL A 167 16.48 -2.93 3.70
CA VAL A 167 17.27 -2.91 2.46
C VAL A 167 17.50 -1.49 1.96
N TRP A 168 16.51 -0.62 2.06
CA TRP A 168 16.65 0.78 1.68
C TRP A 168 17.52 1.58 2.66
N ASN A 169 17.61 1.21 3.93
CA ASN A 169 18.39 1.92 4.93
C ASN A 169 19.74 1.27 5.27
N ARG A 170 20.00 0.04 4.81
CA ARG A 170 21.27 -0.66 5.12
C ARG A 170 22.46 0.16 4.62
N TYR A 171 23.49 0.23 5.44
CA TYR A 171 24.74 0.87 5.10
C TYR A 171 25.58 -0.02 4.19
N ASP A 172 25.82 0.43 2.96
CA ASP A 172 26.64 -0.27 1.97
C ASP A 172 28.06 0.30 1.92
N ARG A 173 28.97 -0.38 2.63
CA ARG A 173 30.39 -0.01 2.69
C ARG A 173 31.07 -0.02 1.31
N LYS A 174 30.72 -0.98 0.45
CA LYS A 174 31.32 -1.09 -0.89
C LYS A 174 30.92 0.10 -1.74
N ARG A 175 29.61 0.43 -1.71
CA ARG A 175 29.10 1.61 -2.41
C ARG A 175 29.76 2.89 -1.93
N VAL A 176 29.91 3.09 -0.63
CA VAL A 176 30.60 4.26 -0.06
C VAL A 176 32.06 4.36 -0.54
N GLN A 177 32.78 3.24 -0.63
CA GLN A 177 34.16 3.23 -1.15
C GLN A 177 34.23 3.58 -2.65
N GLU A 178 33.24 3.13 -3.44
CA GLU A 178 33.18 3.38 -4.88
C GLU A 178 32.86 4.84 -5.22
N ILE A 179 31.89 5.45 -4.54
CA ILE A 179 31.32 6.75 -4.93
C ILE A 179 31.57 7.88 -3.92
N GLY A 180 32.13 7.55 -2.76
CA GLY A 180 32.35 8.48 -1.65
C GLY A 180 31.15 8.61 -0.69
N PRO A 181 31.39 9.10 0.54
CA PRO A 181 30.39 9.17 1.61
C PRO A 181 29.27 10.17 1.30
N ASP A 182 29.61 11.37 0.82
CA ASP A 182 28.63 12.43 0.49
C ASP A 182 27.57 11.95 -0.51
N ARG A 183 28.02 11.35 -1.62
CA ARG A 183 27.12 10.84 -2.66
C ARG A 183 26.32 9.64 -2.18
N ALA A 184 26.93 8.72 -1.43
CA ALA A 184 26.23 7.56 -0.89
C ALA A 184 25.16 7.95 0.13
N CYS A 185 25.41 8.96 0.96
CA CYS A 185 24.43 9.54 1.87
C CYS A 185 23.27 10.19 1.12
N ALA A 186 23.56 10.96 0.07
CA ALA A 186 22.54 11.54 -0.80
C ALA A 186 21.69 10.48 -1.50
N GLU A 187 22.30 9.43 -2.07
CA GLU A 187 21.58 8.30 -2.67
C GLU A 187 20.66 7.60 -1.67
N TRP A 188 21.10 7.44 -0.40
CA TRP A 188 20.28 6.89 0.68
C TRP A 188 19.08 7.77 1.03
N LEU A 189 19.29 9.07 1.19
CA LEU A 189 18.20 9.97 1.55
C LEU A 189 17.17 10.07 0.45
N LEU A 190 17.61 10.27 -0.80
CA LEU A 190 16.72 10.45 -1.95
C LEU A 190 15.90 9.19 -2.24
N ARG A 191 16.49 7.99 -2.15
CA ARG A 191 15.73 6.73 -2.30
C ARG A 191 14.72 6.49 -1.17
N CYS A 192 14.92 7.11 -0.01
CA CYS A 192 14.01 7.05 1.14
C CYS A 192 13.01 8.23 1.19
N SER A 193 12.82 8.94 0.07
CA SER A 193 11.94 10.13 -0.02
C SER A 193 12.39 11.32 0.85
N GLY A 194 13.67 11.35 1.20
CA GLY A 194 14.32 12.53 1.76
C GLY A 194 14.76 13.50 0.68
N SER A 195 15.40 14.58 1.11
CA SER A 195 15.88 15.65 0.25
C SER A 195 17.23 16.15 0.77
N VAL A 196 18.05 16.63 -0.15
CA VAL A 196 19.42 17.04 0.15
C VAL A 196 19.80 18.32 -0.57
N ARG A 197 20.73 19.07 0.01
CA ARG A 197 21.38 20.20 -0.65
C ARG A 197 22.88 20.03 -0.57
N PHE A 198 23.53 20.11 -1.72
CA PHE A 198 24.98 20.15 -1.81
C PHE A 198 25.49 21.58 -1.61
N LYS A 199 26.73 21.73 -1.15
CA LYS A 199 27.37 23.02 -0.82
C LYS A 199 27.29 24.08 -1.93
N ASN A 200 27.34 23.66 -3.19
CA ASN A 200 27.30 24.55 -4.35
C ASN A 200 25.89 24.73 -4.94
N TRP A 201 24.86 24.25 -4.24
CA TRP A 201 23.48 24.31 -4.71
C TRP A 201 22.68 25.33 -3.93
N THR A 202 21.89 26.13 -4.66
CA THR A 202 21.03 27.17 -4.08
C THR A 202 19.75 26.60 -3.48
N SER A 203 19.30 25.45 -3.98
CA SER A 203 18.03 24.82 -3.58
C SER A 203 18.24 23.37 -3.18
N ILE A 204 17.39 22.92 -2.27
CA ILE A 204 17.30 21.51 -1.91
C ILE A 204 16.62 20.72 -3.02
N THR A 205 17.01 19.46 -3.21
CA THR A 205 16.41 18.55 -4.20
C THR A 205 15.84 17.31 -3.53
N SER A 206 14.74 16.82 -4.08
CA SER A 206 14.19 15.47 -3.87
C SER A 206 14.42 14.56 -5.09
N ASP A 207 14.98 15.08 -6.18
CA ASP A 207 15.22 14.32 -7.41
C ASP A 207 16.51 13.49 -7.30
N TYR A 208 16.34 12.16 -7.32
CA TYR A 208 17.44 11.20 -7.35
C TYR A 208 18.33 11.34 -8.58
N ASN A 209 17.76 11.69 -9.73
CA ASN A 209 18.50 11.81 -10.99
C ASN A 209 19.32 13.09 -11.07
N ALA A 210 19.05 14.07 -10.19
CA ALA A 210 19.80 15.31 -10.12
C ALA A 210 21.17 15.14 -9.42
N ILE A 211 21.43 14.00 -8.76
CA ILE A 211 22.70 13.77 -8.04
C ILE A 211 23.87 13.93 -9.04
N PRO A 212 24.89 14.75 -8.71
CA PRO A 212 26.04 14.94 -9.58
C PRO A 212 26.71 13.61 -9.96
N SER A 213 26.90 13.41 -11.27
CA SER A 213 27.68 12.28 -11.78
C SER A 213 29.17 12.55 -11.56
N GLY A 214 29.85 11.68 -10.81
CA GLY A 214 31.22 11.93 -10.40
C GLY A 214 31.84 10.86 -9.52
N GLY A 215 33.18 10.86 -9.43
CA GLY A 215 33.95 10.02 -8.49
C GLY A 215 33.92 10.57 -7.05
N PRO A 216 34.59 9.89 -6.10
CA PRO A 216 34.61 10.28 -4.68
C PRO A 216 35.04 11.73 -4.46
N GLY A 217 34.31 12.45 -3.59
CA GLY A 217 34.67 13.81 -3.15
C GLY A 217 34.25 14.95 -4.08
N GLN A 218 33.59 14.67 -5.22
CA GLN A 218 33.16 15.72 -6.17
C GLN A 218 31.97 16.56 -5.68
N CYS A 219 31.16 16.01 -4.77
CA CYS A 219 30.04 16.72 -4.17
C CYS A 219 30.16 16.69 -2.65
N LYS A 220 29.82 17.80 -2.00
CA LYS A 220 29.81 17.94 -0.54
C LYS A 220 28.41 18.21 -0.04
N LEU A 221 27.92 17.36 0.86
CA LEU A 221 26.58 17.46 1.42
C LEU A 221 26.57 18.54 2.50
N GLU A 222 25.65 19.51 2.39
CA GLU A 222 25.57 20.62 3.36
C GLU A 222 24.29 20.57 4.19
N GLU A 223 23.20 20.05 3.63
CA GLU A 223 21.90 19.99 4.33
C GLU A 223 21.13 18.72 3.97
N ILE A 224 20.56 18.10 5.01
CA ILE A 224 19.67 16.95 4.95
C ILE A 224 18.30 17.41 5.43
N ARG A 225 17.27 17.13 4.64
CA ARG A 225 15.88 17.36 5.01
C ARG A 225 15.07 16.11 4.71
N ALA A 226 14.51 15.50 5.73
CA ALA A 226 13.70 14.30 5.64
C ALA A 226 12.32 14.59 6.25
N ILE A 227 11.30 14.70 5.40
CA ILE A 227 9.92 14.97 5.81
C ILE A 227 9.05 13.82 5.34
N LYS A 228 8.38 13.14 6.26
CA LYS A 228 7.60 11.92 5.97
C LYS A 228 8.44 10.86 5.23
N ALA A 229 9.77 10.87 5.43
CA ALA A 229 10.70 10.00 4.76
C ALA A 229 10.76 8.62 5.44
N CYS A 230 10.96 7.57 4.66
CA CYS A 230 11.07 6.18 5.15
C CYS A 230 12.48 5.82 5.63
N ILE A 231 13.15 6.77 6.29
CA ILE A 231 14.48 6.59 6.87
C ILE A 231 14.41 5.90 8.24
N THR A 232 15.41 5.08 8.56
CA THR A 232 15.55 4.42 9.87
C THR A 232 16.86 4.85 10.56
N SER A 233 16.94 4.64 11.88
CA SER A 233 18.15 4.93 12.66
C SER A 233 19.42 4.27 12.11
N ASP A 234 19.32 3.08 11.51
CA ASP A 234 20.46 2.36 10.92
C ASP A 234 21.10 3.12 9.75
N GLY A 235 20.26 3.81 8.95
CA GLY A 235 20.71 4.56 7.79
C GLY A 235 21.62 5.74 8.14
N PHE A 236 21.54 6.28 9.36
CA PHE A 236 22.43 7.35 9.83
C PHE A 236 23.90 6.92 9.94
N ALA A 237 24.24 5.65 9.71
CA ALA A 237 25.60 5.23 9.41
C ALA A 237 26.22 5.96 8.21
N TYR A 238 25.40 6.42 7.25
CA TYR A 238 25.85 7.21 6.10
C TYR A 238 26.35 8.62 6.45
N LEU A 239 26.19 9.07 7.71
CA LEU A 239 26.83 10.31 8.17
C LEU A 239 28.35 10.16 8.34
N ASP A 240 28.87 8.93 8.43
CA ASP A 240 30.31 8.70 8.59
C ASP A 240 31.07 9.15 7.32
N GLY A 241 32.06 10.02 7.52
CA GLY A 241 32.88 10.60 6.44
C GLY A 241 32.32 11.88 5.80
N LEU A 242 31.18 12.42 6.28
CA LEU A 242 30.70 13.73 5.83
C LEU A 242 31.47 14.86 6.53
N THR A 243 31.99 15.81 5.75
CA THR A 243 32.90 16.86 6.24
C THR A 243 32.35 18.28 6.18
N ASP A 244 31.16 18.47 5.61
CA ASP A 244 30.59 19.79 5.33
C ASP A 244 29.10 19.89 5.71
N LEU A 245 28.56 18.87 6.40
CA LEU A 245 27.14 18.81 6.75
C LEU A 245 26.83 19.79 7.89
N LYS A 246 25.97 20.78 7.62
CA LYS A 246 25.61 21.86 8.54
C LYS A 246 24.21 21.76 9.12
N LYS A 247 23.26 21.15 8.39
CA LYS A 247 21.85 21.16 8.76
C LYS A 247 21.21 19.78 8.65
N ILE A 248 20.48 19.39 9.67
CA ILE A 248 19.63 18.18 9.67
C ILE A 248 18.22 18.58 10.10
N HIS A 249 17.24 18.37 9.21
CA HIS A 249 15.82 18.54 9.51
C HIS A 249 15.10 17.22 9.31
N LEU A 250 14.57 16.66 10.40
CA LEU A 250 13.78 15.44 10.42
C LEU A 250 12.36 15.77 10.89
N GLU A 251 11.36 15.45 10.08
CA GLU A 251 9.94 15.66 10.38
C GLU A 251 9.12 14.43 10.01
N LYS A 252 8.26 13.95 10.91
CA LYS A 252 7.35 12.81 10.66
C LYS A 252 8.08 11.55 10.13
N CYS A 253 9.25 11.25 10.69
CA CYS A 253 10.04 10.07 10.31
C CYS A 253 9.88 8.98 11.39
N ASP A 254 8.85 8.14 11.24
CA ASP A 254 8.37 7.22 12.28
C ASP A 254 9.40 6.19 12.79
N GLN A 255 10.40 5.86 11.98
CA GLN A 255 11.43 4.86 12.29
C GLN A 255 12.76 5.47 12.75
N VAL A 256 12.79 6.78 13.00
CA VAL A 256 13.93 7.50 13.56
C VAL A 256 13.79 7.55 15.08
N GLY A 257 14.67 6.82 15.77
CA GLY A 257 14.75 6.79 17.23
C GLY A 257 16.13 7.24 17.74
N ASP A 258 16.35 7.19 19.06
CA ASP A 258 17.55 7.72 19.75
C ASP A 258 18.90 7.34 19.10
N GLY A 259 18.99 6.14 18.52
CA GLY A 259 20.18 5.66 17.82
C GLY A 259 20.63 6.58 16.66
N SER A 260 19.71 7.31 16.01
CA SER A 260 20.06 8.30 14.98
C SER A 260 20.79 9.51 15.56
N ILE A 261 20.32 10.03 16.70
CA ILE A 261 20.90 11.19 17.38
C ILE A 261 22.34 10.89 17.81
N ILE A 262 22.60 9.69 18.32
CA ILE A 262 23.96 9.26 18.67
C ILE A 262 24.90 9.34 17.46
N ARG A 263 24.40 9.07 16.24
CA ARG A 263 25.20 9.15 15.02
C ARG A 263 25.49 10.58 14.56
N PHE A 264 24.78 11.59 15.05
CA PHE A 264 25.12 13.00 14.76
C PHE A 264 26.51 13.37 15.28
N LYS A 265 27.05 12.65 16.26
CA LYS A 265 28.44 12.82 16.73
C LYS A 265 29.47 12.61 15.61
N LYS A 266 29.13 11.89 14.54
CA LYS A 266 30.00 11.71 13.36
C LYS A 266 30.23 12.99 12.56
N VAL A 267 29.36 13.99 12.73
CA VAL A 267 29.41 15.30 12.05
C VAL A 267 29.45 16.45 13.05
N ASN A 268 29.96 16.18 14.27
CA ASN A 268 30.01 17.17 15.36
C ASN A 268 30.78 18.45 14.97
N ASP A 269 31.84 18.30 14.19
CA ASP A 269 32.72 19.41 13.82
C ASP A 269 32.03 20.42 12.87
N THR A 270 30.98 20.01 12.17
CA THR A 270 30.37 20.81 11.09
C THR A 270 28.89 21.11 11.30
N LEU A 271 28.18 20.33 12.12
CA LEU A 271 26.74 20.44 12.30
C LEU A 271 26.38 21.67 13.12
N GLU A 272 25.55 22.55 12.55
CA GLU A 272 25.19 23.84 13.15
C GLU A 272 23.71 23.94 13.52
N SER A 273 22.82 23.22 12.83
CA SER A 273 21.37 23.32 13.03
C SER A 273 20.70 21.96 12.97
N ILE A 274 19.83 21.70 13.94
CA ILE A 274 19.00 20.50 14.02
C ILE A 274 17.54 20.91 14.17
N ALA A 275 16.66 20.28 13.40
CA ALA A 275 15.22 20.30 13.61
C ALA A 275 14.70 18.86 13.75
N LEU A 276 14.10 18.54 14.90
CA LEU A 276 13.48 17.25 15.20
C LEU A 276 12.00 17.48 15.51
N ILE A 277 11.14 17.09 14.59
CA ILE A 277 9.72 17.42 14.60
C ILE A 277 8.89 16.16 14.38
N ASP A 278 7.83 15.94 15.17
CA ASP A 278 6.92 14.80 14.97
C ASP A 278 7.64 13.43 14.96
N LEU A 279 8.64 13.23 15.84
CA LEU A 279 9.40 11.98 15.93
C LEU A 279 8.96 11.16 17.14
N VAL A 280 8.29 10.04 16.87
CA VAL A 280 7.59 9.24 17.89
C VAL A 280 8.55 8.40 18.73
N GLN A 281 9.70 8.00 18.18
CA GLN A 281 10.66 7.08 18.81
C GLN A 281 11.80 7.80 19.54
N ILE A 282 11.78 9.13 19.62
CA ILE A 282 12.78 9.91 20.34
C ILE A 282 12.38 10.05 21.80
N SER A 283 13.32 9.75 22.71
CA SER A 283 13.15 9.84 24.16
C SER A 283 14.00 10.94 24.80
N ASP A 284 13.79 11.20 26.09
CA ASP A 284 14.64 12.08 26.88
C ASP A 284 16.12 11.70 26.82
N ASN A 285 16.43 10.39 26.78
CA ASN A 285 17.80 9.89 26.65
C ASN A 285 18.37 10.10 25.23
N GLY A 286 17.51 10.10 24.20
CA GLY A 286 17.92 10.49 22.85
C GLY A 286 18.35 11.95 22.80
N LEU A 287 17.52 12.86 23.31
CA LEU A 287 17.81 14.29 23.28
C LEU A 287 18.99 14.69 24.17
N SER A 288 19.23 13.99 25.29
CA SER A 288 20.39 14.27 26.14
C SER A 288 21.72 14.07 25.40
N ASN A 289 21.78 13.22 24.37
CA ASN A 289 22.98 13.02 23.54
C ASN A 289 23.32 14.22 22.65
N LEU A 290 22.42 15.20 22.48
CA LEU A 290 22.69 16.42 21.72
C LEU A 290 23.68 17.34 22.45
N SER A 291 23.85 17.18 23.77
CA SER A 291 24.78 18.00 24.57
C SER A 291 26.24 17.91 24.13
N ASP A 292 26.63 16.82 23.46
CA ASP A 292 27.99 16.60 22.95
C ASP A 292 28.28 17.43 21.69
N LEU A 293 27.26 17.97 21.04
CA LEU A 293 27.36 18.65 19.75
C LEU A 293 27.67 20.15 19.92
N LYS A 294 28.91 20.45 20.33
CA LYS A 294 29.31 21.78 20.80
C LYS A 294 29.29 22.90 19.74
N ASN A 295 29.21 22.56 18.45
CA ASN A 295 29.12 23.54 17.36
C ASN A 295 27.67 23.92 16.98
N LEU A 296 26.66 23.33 17.62
CA LEU A 296 25.27 23.68 17.36
C LEU A 296 24.98 25.14 17.70
N LYS A 297 24.32 25.81 16.77
CA LYS A 297 23.81 27.18 16.89
C LYS A 297 22.31 27.20 17.10
N GLN A 298 21.59 26.20 16.57
CA GLN A 298 20.14 26.13 16.66
C GLN A 298 19.65 24.69 16.83
N ILE A 299 18.74 24.50 17.77
CA ILE A 299 17.96 23.27 17.95
C ILE A 299 16.48 23.64 17.94
N ILE A 300 15.71 23.01 17.05
CA ILE A 300 14.26 23.13 16.97
C ILE A 300 13.66 21.77 17.32
N LEU A 301 12.81 21.74 18.35
CA LEU A 301 12.10 20.56 18.82
C LEU A 301 10.60 20.84 18.78
N ALA A 302 9.81 19.91 18.27
CA ALA A 302 8.36 20.05 18.25
C ALA A 302 7.68 18.68 18.20
N ARG A 303 6.60 18.50 18.95
CA ARG A 303 5.72 17.33 18.89
C ARG A 303 6.50 16.01 19.00
N LEU A 304 7.27 15.88 20.08
CA LEU A 304 8.05 14.69 20.41
C LEU A 304 7.36 13.94 21.58
N PRO A 305 6.39 13.05 21.30
CA PRO A 305 5.57 12.43 22.36
C PRO A 305 6.35 11.50 23.31
N GLY A 306 7.55 11.06 22.91
CA GLY A 306 8.44 10.27 23.76
C GLY A 306 9.20 11.08 24.82
N ILE A 307 9.12 12.42 24.81
CA ILE A 307 9.75 13.30 25.78
C ILE A 307 8.84 13.48 26.99
N LYS A 308 9.30 12.99 28.15
CA LYS A 308 8.55 13.07 29.41
C LYS A 308 8.98 14.25 30.28
N ASN A 309 10.24 14.67 30.21
CA ASN A 309 10.80 15.74 31.02
C ASN A 309 11.32 16.90 30.14
N ARG A 310 10.38 17.59 29.49
CA ARG A 310 10.69 18.72 28.59
C ARG A 310 11.54 19.81 29.25
N GLU A 311 11.14 20.28 30.43
CA GLU A 311 11.86 21.34 31.14
C GLU A 311 13.28 20.92 31.53
N GLY A 312 13.45 19.68 31.99
CA GLY A 312 14.77 19.15 32.35
C GLY A 312 15.71 19.07 31.15
N ILE A 313 15.21 18.62 30.00
CA ILE A 313 15.99 18.56 28.76
C ILE A 313 16.35 19.96 28.26
N ILE A 314 15.41 20.91 28.25
CA ILE A 314 15.69 22.28 27.83
C ILE A 314 16.76 22.92 28.73
N LYS A 315 16.65 22.74 30.06
CA LYS A 315 17.67 23.21 31.02
C LYS A 315 19.03 22.56 30.77
N LEU A 316 19.07 21.25 30.56
CA LEU A 316 20.30 20.51 30.25
C LEU A 316 20.97 21.05 28.99
N LEU A 317 20.20 21.20 27.90
CA LEU A 317 20.73 21.68 26.62
C LEU A 317 21.21 23.13 26.70
N HIS A 318 20.50 24.02 27.41
CA HIS A 318 20.98 25.39 27.62
C HIS A 318 22.28 25.46 28.44
N ASN A 319 22.42 24.61 29.45
CA ASN A 319 23.63 24.56 30.26
C ASN A 319 24.83 24.01 29.47
N GLU A 320 24.62 22.93 28.71
CA GLU A 320 25.69 22.25 27.97
C GLU A 320 26.06 22.93 26.65
N LEU A 321 25.11 23.67 26.05
CA LEU A 321 25.24 24.38 24.78
C LEU A 321 24.83 25.85 24.93
N PRO A 322 25.59 26.67 25.70
CA PRO A 322 25.19 28.03 26.04
C PRO A 322 25.11 28.99 24.85
N LYS A 323 25.77 28.65 23.73
CA LYS A 323 25.74 29.43 22.47
C LYS A 323 24.64 28.97 21.50
N CYS A 324 23.95 27.88 21.82
CA CYS A 324 22.90 27.31 20.97
C CYS A 324 21.53 27.86 21.37
N THR A 325 20.77 28.35 20.39
CA THR A 325 19.36 28.67 20.58
C THR A 325 18.54 27.38 20.56
N VAL A 326 18.01 26.99 21.71
CA VAL A 326 17.10 25.83 21.85
C VAL A 326 15.66 26.36 21.85
N ASN A 327 14.89 25.97 20.84
CA ASN A 327 13.46 26.23 20.79
C ASN A 327 12.71 24.89 20.85
N TYR A 328 11.84 24.74 21.84
CA TYR A 328 10.88 23.66 21.88
C TYR A 328 9.49 24.28 21.81
N ASP A 329 8.80 24.08 20.69
CA ASP A 329 7.48 24.66 20.42
C ASP A 329 6.59 23.64 19.69
N ASP A 330 5.51 23.21 20.32
CA ASP A 330 4.61 22.22 19.72
C ASP A 330 3.70 22.82 18.64
N ASP A 331 3.54 24.16 18.64
CA ASP A 331 2.80 24.92 17.63
C ASP A 331 3.66 25.23 16.40
N TYR A 332 4.92 24.75 16.37
CA TYR A 332 5.84 24.96 15.26
C TYR A 332 5.21 24.50 13.93
N PRO A 333 5.15 25.38 12.90
CA PRO A 333 4.42 25.07 11.69
C PRO A 333 5.03 23.87 10.94
N PRO A 334 4.19 23.04 10.27
CA PRO A 334 4.70 21.98 9.42
C PRO A 334 5.56 22.58 8.31
N ALA A 335 6.65 21.90 7.99
CA ALA A 335 7.56 22.45 7.00
C ALA A 335 6.93 22.43 5.60
N PRO A 336 7.17 23.44 4.76
CA PRO A 336 6.55 23.53 3.46
C PRO A 336 6.96 22.34 2.57
N GLU A 337 6.00 21.74 1.88
CA GLU A 337 6.28 20.71 0.90
C GLU A 337 7.11 21.30 -0.23
N LEU A 338 8.11 20.54 -0.71
CA LEU A 338 8.85 20.95 -1.89
C LEU A 338 7.88 20.87 -3.07
N LYS A 339 7.68 22.00 -3.75
CA LYS A 339 6.90 22.00 -4.99
C LYS A 339 7.67 21.18 -6.01
N ASP A 340 7.08 20.08 -6.46
CA ASP A 340 7.58 19.34 -7.61
C ASP A 340 7.67 20.32 -8.79
N LYS A 341 8.88 20.47 -9.36
CA LYS A 341 9.13 21.32 -10.51
C LYS A 341 8.87 20.58 -11.81
#